data_AF-A0A5R9A4Z9-F1
#
_entry.id   AF-A0A5R9A4Z9-F1
#
_cell.length_a   1.000
_cell.length_b   1.000
_cell.length_c   1.000
_cell.angle_alpha   90.00
_cell.angle_beta   90.00
_cell.angle_gamma   90.00
#
_symmetry.space_group_name_H-M   'P 1'
#
loop_
_entity.id
_entity.type
_entity.pdbx_description
1 polymer ?
#
loop_
_entity_poly.entity_id
_entity_poly.type
_entity_poly.pdbx_seq_one_letter_code
_entity_poly.pdbx_strand_id
1 'polypeptide(L)'
;MRTSARWPALLSLTLCATLALAACGGDDDPDPTPEPEPEQTGAAAQEGTDRQPADDDPADPGDEPFAETELVDVAGNEVGRVSFAETEDDEGVRVQVEAWDLGPGFRGVSIHEQGVCEVQSANEWGQIGDFFSAGGSLEGETEQDMDVIEGEGELETDPPQAAEAEGDVAHPDRAGSLPNLLINEDESGYLEVVTDRLSQELLLEGEGRAVIIHSAPDNHGNVPPRYAPYGPDPESLTTGDTGDRVACGVVD
;
A
#
# COMPACT_ATOMS: atom_id res chain seq x y z
N MET A 1 6.64 42.80 31.27
CA MET A 1 8.08 42.97 31.47
C MET A 1 8.80 42.18 30.38
N ARG A 2 9.44 42.86 29.43
CA ARG A 2 10.18 42.26 28.32
C ARG A 2 11.66 42.21 28.72
N THR A 3 12.28 41.05 28.77
CA THR A 3 13.73 40.91 28.95
C THR A 3 14.34 40.38 27.65
N SER A 4 14.97 41.30 26.94
CA SER A 4 15.80 41.09 25.76
C SER A 4 17.18 40.60 26.17
N ALA A 5 17.54 39.37 25.80
CA ALA A 5 18.92 38.88 25.89
C ALA A 5 19.60 39.07 24.53
N ARG A 6 20.62 39.93 24.52
CA ARG A 6 21.48 40.24 23.39
C ARG A 6 22.69 39.32 23.46
N TRP A 7 22.88 38.42 22.49
CA TRP A 7 24.14 37.70 22.34
C TRP A 7 25.04 38.41 21.32
N PRO A 8 26.34 38.57 21.60
CA PRO A 8 27.25 39.33 20.75
C PRO A 8 27.67 38.50 19.53
N ALA A 9 27.75 39.20 18.40
CA ALA A 9 28.38 38.75 17.18
C ALA A 9 29.88 38.48 17.41
N LEU A 10 30.34 37.31 16.96
CA LEU A 10 31.76 37.03 16.74
C LEU A 10 31.99 36.94 15.23
N LEU A 11 32.56 38.02 14.69
CA LEU A 11 33.31 38.03 13.43
C LEU A 11 34.66 37.32 13.64
N SER A 12 35.19 36.74 12.55
CA SER A 12 36.59 36.33 12.22
C SER A 12 36.60 34.87 11.75
N LEU A 13 37.26 34.44 10.68
CA LEU A 13 38.22 35.02 9.76
C LEU A 13 38.25 34.13 8.50
N THR A 14 38.31 34.74 7.33
CA THR A 14 38.42 34.11 6.01
C THR A 14 39.75 33.34 5.85
N LEU A 15 39.72 32.13 5.29
CA LEU A 15 40.89 31.51 4.66
C LEU A 15 40.53 31.02 3.25
N CYS A 16 40.93 31.81 2.26
CA CYS A 16 40.95 31.43 0.85
C CYS A 16 42.17 30.52 0.59
N ALA A 17 41.95 29.38 -0.05
CA ALA A 17 42.99 28.65 -0.76
C ALA A 17 42.40 28.08 -2.06
N THR A 18 42.34 28.92 -3.08
CA THR A 18 42.14 28.52 -4.47
C THR A 18 43.47 28.01 -5.03
N LEU A 19 43.52 26.76 -5.47
CA LEU A 19 44.62 26.26 -6.29
C LEU A 19 44.17 26.27 -7.76
N ALA A 20 44.73 27.19 -8.53
CA ALA A 20 44.61 27.23 -9.99
C ALA A 20 45.78 26.45 -10.61
N LEU A 21 45.47 25.53 -11.51
CA LEU A 21 46.43 25.00 -12.49
C LEU A 21 46.07 25.59 -13.85
N ALA A 22 47.04 26.30 -14.43
CA ALA A 22 47.02 26.89 -15.75
C ALA A 22 47.88 26.07 -16.72
N ALA A 23 47.43 25.92 -17.97
CA ALA A 23 48.21 25.92 -19.23
C ALA A 23 47.25 25.56 -20.39
N CYS A 24 46.79 26.54 -21.19
CA CYS A 24 47.30 26.98 -22.52
C CYS A 24 46.99 25.99 -23.66
N GLY A 25 46.38 26.35 -24.79
CA GLY A 25 46.00 27.65 -25.36
C GLY A 25 45.64 27.45 -26.85
N GLY A 26 44.98 28.42 -27.49
CA GLY A 26 44.82 28.45 -28.96
C GLY A 26 43.55 29.14 -29.48
N ASP A 27 43.60 30.48 -29.41
CA ASP A 27 43.11 31.50 -30.35
C ASP A 27 41.66 31.50 -30.91
N ASP A 28 41.03 32.65 -30.66
CA ASP A 28 39.77 33.21 -31.14
C ASP A 28 39.61 33.30 -32.68
N ASP A 29 38.38 33.11 -33.17
CA ASP A 29 37.57 34.15 -33.83
C ASP A 29 36.13 33.62 -34.09
N PRO A 30 35.06 34.41 -33.88
CA PRO A 30 33.68 33.98 -34.17
C PRO A 30 33.14 34.59 -35.48
N ASP A 31 32.56 33.75 -36.35
CA ASP A 31 31.43 34.07 -37.27
C ASP A 31 31.12 32.85 -38.18
N PRO A 32 30.00 32.77 -38.92
CA PRO A 32 28.70 33.44 -38.78
C PRO A 32 27.52 32.44 -38.74
N THR A 33 26.32 32.94 -38.42
CA THR A 33 25.02 32.26 -38.60
C THR A 33 24.85 31.69 -40.02
N PRO A 34 24.40 30.42 -40.19
CA PRO A 34 24.00 29.92 -41.50
C PRO A 34 22.56 30.34 -41.84
N GLU A 35 22.40 31.01 -42.98
CA GLU A 35 21.14 31.15 -43.73
C GLU A 35 20.66 29.77 -44.25
N PRO A 36 19.35 29.59 -44.54
CA PRO A 36 18.80 28.29 -44.92
C PRO A 36 18.94 28.03 -46.44
N GLU A 37 19.31 26.81 -46.81
CA GLU A 37 19.21 26.29 -48.19
C GLU A 37 18.61 24.85 -48.16
N PRO A 38 18.14 24.28 -49.29
CA PRO A 38 16.76 24.38 -49.74
C PRO A 38 16.06 23.01 -49.75
N GLU A 39 14.73 23.03 -49.80
CA GLU A 39 13.94 21.83 -50.10
C GLU A 39 14.30 21.29 -51.50
N GLN A 40 14.71 20.02 -51.56
CA GLN A 40 14.57 19.22 -52.77
C GLN A 40 13.88 17.90 -52.46
N THR A 41 12.68 17.84 -53.00
CA THR A 41 11.78 16.70 -53.19
C THR A 41 12.48 15.50 -53.84
N GLY A 42 12.46 14.35 -53.15
CA GLY A 42 12.67 13.04 -53.74
C GLY A 42 11.47 12.16 -53.42
N ALA A 43 10.67 11.86 -54.43
CA ALA A 43 9.48 11.01 -54.33
C ALA A 43 9.85 9.52 -54.26
N ALA A 44 9.18 8.83 -53.34
CA ALA A 44 8.73 7.44 -53.33
C ALA A 44 9.71 6.31 -53.73
N ALA A 45 10.10 5.52 -52.72
CA ALA A 45 9.99 4.07 -52.77
C ALA A 45 9.49 3.58 -51.40
N GLN A 46 8.23 3.15 -51.36
CA GLN A 46 7.72 2.33 -50.28
C GLN A 46 8.25 0.91 -50.50
N GLU A 47 8.97 0.38 -49.53
CA GLU A 47 9.01 -1.05 -49.26
C GLU A 47 8.51 -1.23 -47.83
N GLY A 48 7.50 -2.08 -47.71
CA GLY A 48 6.76 -2.28 -46.49
C GLY A 48 7.63 -2.95 -45.44
N THR A 49 7.59 -2.39 -44.25
CA THR A 49 7.43 -3.22 -43.06
C THR A 49 6.24 -2.62 -42.34
N ASP A 50 5.08 -3.23 -42.54
CA ASP A 50 3.95 -3.13 -41.64
C ASP A 50 4.50 -3.37 -40.22
N ARG A 51 4.75 -2.29 -39.47
CA ARG A 51 4.63 -2.39 -38.02
C ARG A 51 3.14 -2.44 -37.78
N GLN A 52 2.64 -3.67 -37.81
CA GLN A 52 1.48 -4.07 -37.04
C GLN A 52 1.63 -3.37 -35.67
N PRO A 53 0.58 -2.70 -35.14
CA PRO A 53 0.51 -2.52 -33.69
C PRO A 53 0.78 -3.90 -33.11
N ALA A 54 1.63 -4.01 -32.09
CA ALA A 54 1.73 -5.27 -31.36
C ALA A 54 0.29 -5.67 -31.07
N ASP A 55 -0.12 -6.81 -31.64
CA ASP A 55 -1.42 -7.38 -31.38
C ASP A 55 -1.59 -7.30 -29.86
N ASP A 56 -2.65 -6.66 -29.40
CA ASP A 56 -3.11 -6.82 -28.03
C ASP A 56 -3.22 -8.33 -27.86
N ASP A 57 -2.19 -8.93 -27.25
CA ASP A 57 -2.25 -10.30 -26.76
C ASP A 57 -3.55 -10.30 -25.93
N PRO A 58 -4.55 -11.13 -26.28
CA PRO A 58 -5.74 -11.19 -25.45
C PRO A 58 -5.22 -11.48 -24.05
N ALA A 59 -5.41 -10.53 -23.13
CA ALA A 59 -5.03 -10.68 -21.74
C ALA A 59 -5.47 -12.09 -21.34
N ASP A 60 -4.53 -12.83 -20.75
CA ASP A 60 -4.84 -14.15 -20.23
C ASP A 60 -6.10 -13.99 -19.37
N PRO A 61 -7.17 -14.79 -19.54
CA PRO A 61 -8.36 -14.64 -18.70
C PRO A 61 -8.07 -14.69 -17.18
N GLY A 62 -6.91 -15.21 -16.75
CA GLY A 62 -6.41 -15.10 -15.37
C GLY A 62 -5.65 -13.81 -15.01
N ASP A 63 -5.56 -12.84 -15.91
CA ASP A 63 -4.93 -11.52 -15.70
C ASP A 63 -5.95 -10.36 -15.66
N GLU A 64 -7.20 -10.55 -16.09
CA GLU A 64 -8.22 -9.50 -16.00
C GLU A 64 -8.78 -9.40 -14.57
N PRO A 65 -8.68 -8.24 -13.90
CA PRO A 65 -9.20 -8.09 -12.56
C PRO A 65 -10.73 -8.10 -12.56
N PHE A 66 -11.32 -8.84 -11.63
CA PHE A 66 -12.77 -8.84 -11.42
C PHE A 66 -13.23 -7.64 -10.59
N ALA A 67 -12.32 -7.00 -9.85
CA ALA A 67 -12.56 -5.77 -9.10
C ALA A 67 -11.30 -4.89 -9.07
N GLU A 68 -11.50 -3.58 -9.12
CA GLU A 68 -10.44 -2.58 -8.98
C GLU A 68 -10.95 -1.39 -8.17
N THR A 69 -10.09 -0.78 -7.35
CA THR A 69 -10.42 0.41 -6.59
C THR A 69 -9.26 1.41 -6.55
N GLU A 70 -9.60 2.69 -6.46
CA GLU A 70 -8.66 3.78 -6.22
C GLU A 70 -8.54 4.04 -4.72
N LEU A 71 -7.31 4.19 -4.24
CA LEU A 71 -7.04 4.58 -2.86
C LEU A 71 -7.00 6.09 -2.75
N VAL A 72 -7.83 6.65 -1.88
CA VAL A 72 -7.83 8.09 -1.57
C VAL A 72 -7.31 8.36 -0.17
N ASP A 73 -6.49 9.39 -0.03
CA ASP A 73 -6.00 9.86 1.27
C ASP A 73 -7.07 10.69 2.01
N VAL A 74 -6.76 11.08 3.25
CA VAL A 74 -7.64 11.92 4.09
C VAL A 74 -7.94 13.30 3.50
N ALA A 75 -7.12 13.77 2.55
CA ALA A 75 -7.30 15.03 1.84
C ALA A 75 -8.09 14.87 0.53
N GLY A 76 -8.39 13.62 0.13
CA GLY A 76 -9.10 13.27 -1.09
C GLY A 76 -8.21 13.19 -2.34
N ASN A 77 -6.89 13.09 -2.17
CA ASN A 77 -5.98 12.83 -3.29
C ASN A 77 -5.92 11.33 -3.58
N GLU A 78 -5.86 10.96 -4.86
CA GLU A 78 -5.60 9.58 -5.28
C GLU A 78 -4.12 9.25 -5.00
N VAL A 79 -3.88 8.24 -4.17
CA VAL A 79 -2.54 7.82 -3.69
C VAL A 79 -2.25 6.35 -3.99
N GLY A 80 -3.11 5.68 -4.74
CA GLY A 80 -2.91 4.29 -5.11
C GLY A 80 -4.06 3.66 -5.88
N ARG A 81 -3.84 2.43 -6.29
CA ARG A 81 -4.79 1.55 -6.98
C ARG A 81 -4.63 0.14 -6.45
N VAL A 82 -5.75 -0.57 -6.32
CA VAL A 82 -5.77 -1.97 -5.91
C VAL A 82 -6.60 -2.76 -6.89
N SER A 83 -6.07 -3.86 -7.39
CA SER A 83 -6.78 -4.78 -8.29
C SER A 83 -6.83 -6.19 -7.71
N PHE A 84 -7.93 -6.88 -7.99
CA PHE A 84 -8.21 -8.24 -7.56
C PHE A 84 -8.52 -9.10 -8.78
N ALA A 85 -7.76 -10.18 -8.96
CA ALA A 85 -7.94 -11.13 -10.05
C ALA A 85 -7.97 -12.57 -9.51
N GLU A 86 -8.80 -13.42 -10.09
CA GLU A 86 -8.70 -14.86 -9.85
C GLU A 86 -7.44 -15.40 -10.53
N THR A 87 -6.78 -16.36 -9.89
CA THR A 87 -5.64 -17.04 -10.52
C THR A 87 -6.12 -18.09 -11.52
N GLU A 88 -5.32 -18.36 -12.56
CA GLU A 88 -5.69 -19.26 -13.68
C GLU A 88 -6.16 -20.67 -13.25
N ASP A 89 -5.69 -21.15 -12.09
CA ASP A 89 -5.97 -22.48 -11.55
C ASP A 89 -6.96 -22.46 -10.35
N ASP A 90 -7.67 -21.34 -10.13
CA ASP A 90 -8.56 -21.13 -8.97
C ASP A 90 -7.85 -21.34 -7.61
N GLU A 91 -6.53 -21.10 -7.54
CA GLU A 91 -5.68 -21.30 -6.35
C GLU A 91 -5.79 -20.16 -5.32
N GLY A 92 -6.62 -19.16 -5.61
CA GLY A 92 -6.87 -18.00 -4.77
C GLY A 92 -6.97 -16.70 -5.57
N VAL A 93 -7.04 -15.59 -4.85
CA VAL A 93 -7.13 -14.24 -5.40
C VAL A 93 -5.75 -13.58 -5.39
N ARG A 94 -5.33 -13.09 -6.55
CA ARG A 94 -4.19 -12.17 -6.70
C ARG A 94 -4.65 -10.77 -6.33
N VAL A 95 -3.96 -10.16 -5.37
CA VAL A 95 -4.13 -8.76 -4.97
C VAL A 95 -2.89 -7.99 -5.38
N GLN A 96 -3.05 -6.98 -6.22
CA GLN A 96 -2.00 -6.02 -6.56
C GLN A 96 -2.31 -4.67 -5.95
N VAL A 97 -1.33 -4.06 -5.28
CA VAL A 97 -1.41 -2.73 -4.70
C VAL A 97 -0.30 -1.88 -5.30
N GLU A 98 -0.68 -0.83 -6.00
CA GLU A 98 0.19 0.24 -6.46
C GLU A 98 -0.07 1.48 -5.61
N ALA A 99 0.96 2.12 -5.08
CA ALA A 99 0.84 3.33 -4.28
C ALA A 99 1.83 4.39 -4.72
N TRP A 100 1.46 5.66 -4.56
CA TRP A 100 2.28 6.83 -4.87
C TRP A 100 1.97 7.98 -3.92
N ASP A 101 2.84 8.99 -3.90
CA ASP A 101 2.71 10.18 -3.04
C ASP A 101 2.57 9.86 -1.54
N LEU A 102 3.11 8.72 -1.11
CA LEU A 102 3.22 8.32 0.30
C LEU A 102 4.65 8.46 0.79
N GLY A 103 4.84 8.87 2.05
CA GLY A 103 6.17 8.94 2.64
C GLY A 103 6.88 7.56 2.68
N PRO A 104 8.21 7.51 2.56
CA PRO A 104 8.98 6.26 2.50
C PRO A 104 8.88 5.44 3.79
N GLY A 105 8.88 4.11 3.65
CA GLY A 105 8.82 3.15 4.76
C GLY A 105 7.83 2.02 4.55
N PHE A 106 7.80 1.06 5.48
CA PHE A 106 6.81 -0.01 5.48
C PHE A 106 5.47 0.45 6.04
N ARG A 107 4.38 -0.03 5.43
CA ARG A 107 3.00 0.27 5.81
C ARG A 107 2.19 -1.02 5.84
N GLY A 108 1.40 -1.20 6.90
CA GLY A 108 0.40 -2.26 6.95
C GLY A 108 -0.66 -2.02 5.88
N VAL A 109 -1.10 -3.10 5.23
CA VAL A 109 -2.22 -3.08 4.29
C VAL A 109 -3.24 -4.09 4.79
N SER A 110 -4.51 -3.69 4.89
CA SER A 110 -5.58 -4.59 5.29
C SER A 110 -6.87 -4.32 4.53
N ILE A 111 -7.65 -5.39 4.33
CA ILE A 111 -9.02 -5.31 3.83
C ILE A 111 -9.95 -5.29 5.04
N HIS A 112 -10.91 -4.37 5.04
CA HIS A 112 -11.85 -4.10 6.09
C HIS A 112 -13.27 -4.52 5.69
N GLU A 113 -14.06 -4.86 6.70
CA GLU A 113 -15.38 -5.49 6.56
C GLU A 113 -16.44 -4.64 5.85
N GLN A 114 -16.36 -3.31 5.94
CA GLN A 114 -17.37 -2.41 5.36
C GLN A 114 -16.74 -1.60 4.22
N GLY A 115 -17.36 -1.63 3.03
CA GLY A 115 -16.99 -0.82 1.86
C GLY A 115 -17.30 0.67 2.01
N VAL A 116 -16.77 1.32 3.06
CA VAL A 116 -17.06 2.73 3.37
C VAL A 116 -15.79 3.48 3.80
N CYS A 117 -15.40 4.49 3.03
CA CYS A 117 -14.21 5.32 3.28
C CYS A 117 -14.55 6.75 3.75
N GLU A 118 -15.21 6.90 4.91
CA GLU A 118 -15.53 8.23 5.45
C GLU A 118 -14.40 8.77 6.37
N VAL A 119 -13.90 9.97 6.05
CA VAL A 119 -12.98 10.71 6.94
C VAL A 119 -13.71 11.18 8.21
N GLN A 120 -13.00 11.23 9.34
CA GLN A 120 -13.55 11.62 10.64
C GLN A 120 -14.86 10.88 11.03
N SER A 121 -14.91 9.58 10.75
CA SER A 121 -16.04 8.69 11.04
C SER A 121 -15.88 7.98 12.38
N ALA A 122 -16.95 7.35 12.88
CA ALA A 122 -16.95 6.62 14.14
C ALA A 122 -16.78 5.12 13.91
N ASN A 123 -16.02 4.44 14.78
CA ASN A 123 -16.07 2.97 14.88
C ASN A 123 -17.15 2.50 15.86
N GLU A 124 -17.31 1.19 16.02
CA GLU A 124 -18.34 0.57 16.88
C GLU A 124 -18.24 1.00 18.37
N TRP A 125 -17.05 1.39 18.83
CA TRP A 125 -16.80 1.87 20.19
C TRP A 125 -16.98 3.39 20.34
N GLY A 126 -17.34 4.09 19.26
CA GLY A 126 -17.57 5.53 19.23
C GLY A 126 -16.29 6.37 19.21
N GLN A 127 -15.14 5.78 18.92
CA GLN A 127 -13.92 6.55 18.64
C GLN A 127 -14.04 7.21 17.27
N ILE A 128 -13.52 8.43 17.13
CA ILE A 128 -13.54 9.17 15.87
C ILE A 128 -12.14 9.16 15.26
N GLY A 129 -12.06 8.75 14.00
CA GLY A 129 -10.83 8.70 13.22
C GLY A 129 -11.12 8.65 11.73
N ASP A 130 -10.10 8.79 10.91
CA ASP A 130 -10.26 8.70 9.47
C ASP A 130 -10.51 7.25 9.05
N PHE A 131 -11.53 7.04 8.21
CA PHE A 131 -11.93 5.75 7.66
C PHE A 131 -12.37 4.71 8.70
N PHE A 132 -12.77 5.13 9.91
CA PHE A 132 -13.25 4.23 10.97
C PHE A 132 -14.60 3.58 10.63
N SER A 133 -15.38 4.18 9.74
CA SER A 133 -16.58 3.62 9.10
C SER A 133 -16.34 2.29 8.39
N ALA A 134 -15.12 1.98 7.99
CA ALA A 134 -14.78 0.71 7.35
C ALA A 134 -14.80 -0.48 8.34
N GLY A 135 -14.86 -0.22 9.64
CA GLY A 135 -14.91 -1.28 10.66
C GLY A 135 -13.56 -1.95 10.92
N GLY A 136 -13.59 -3.19 11.41
CA GLY A 136 -12.42 -4.03 11.69
C GLY A 136 -11.78 -4.63 10.42
N SER A 137 -10.66 -5.34 10.60
CA SER A 137 -10.07 -6.15 9.52
C SER A 137 -11.01 -7.29 9.18
N LEU A 138 -11.18 -7.58 7.89
CA LEU A 138 -12.01 -8.67 7.39
C LEU A 138 -11.51 -10.01 7.93
N GLU A 139 -12.33 -10.72 8.69
CA GLU A 139 -11.94 -11.97 9.36
C GLU A 139 -11.85 -13.14 8.37
N GLY A 140 -12.76 -13.21 7.41
CA GLY A 140 -12.89 -14.29 6.43
C GLY A 140 -14.11 -15.18 6.69
N GLU A 141 -14.31 -16.18 5.83
CA GLU A 141 -15.31 -17.22 6.06
C GLU A 141 -14.81 -18.13 7.20
N THR A 142 -15.40 -18.03 8.39
CA THR A 142 -15.03 -18.93 9.48
C THR A 142 -15.50 -20.36 9.17
N GLU A 143 -14.73 -21.38 9.54
CA GLU A 143 -15.12 -22.81 9.37
C GLU A 143 -16.45 -23.16 10.07
N GLN A 144 -17.02 -22.26 10.88
CA GLN A 144 -18.34 -22.43 11.49
C GLN A 144 -19.50 -22.32 10.49
N ASP A 145 -19.28 -21.74 9.31
CA ASP A 145 -20.26 -21.72 8.22
C ASP A 145 -20.19 -22.96 7.31
N MET A 146 -19.21 -23.85 7.52
CA MET A 146 -19.09 -25.13 6.83
C MET A 146 -19.18 -26.32 7.81
N ASP A 147 -20.39 -26.86 7.96
CA ASP A 147 -20.68 -28.17 8.59
C ASP A 147 -20.38 -28.31 10.10
N VAL A 148 -21.19 -27.65 10.95
CA VAL A 148 -21.49 -28.23 12.27
C VAL A 148 -22.44 -29.42 12.08
N ILE A 149 -21.89 -30.59 11.76
CA ILE A 149 -22.56 -31.84 12.12
C ILE A 149 -22.42 -31.98 13.64
N GLU A 150 -23.52 -31.77 14.36
CA GLU A 150 -23.61 -31.96 15.81
C GLU A 150 -23.21 -33.41 16.17
N GLY A 151 -21.93 -33.57 16.54
CA GLY A 151 -21.35 -34.79 17.09
C GLY A 151 -21.00 -34.56 18.55
N GLU A 152 -21.83 -35.04 19.45
CA GLU A 152 -21.62 -35.00 20.90
C GLU A 152 -20.31 -35.72 21.26
N GLY A 153 -19.36 -35.05 21.92
CA GLY A 153 -18.08 -35.68 22.29
C GLY A 153 -17.19 -34.87 23.24
N GLU A 154 -17.32 -35.18 24.53
CA GLU A 154 -16.31 -35.15 25.61
C GLU A 154 -15.60 -33.84 26.02
N LEU A 155 -15.80 -33.51 27.31
CA LEU A 155 -15.08 -32.48 28.07
C LEU A 155 -13.59 -32.79 28.16
N GLU A 156 -12.76 -32.09 27.40
CA GLU A 156 -11.32 -32.01 27.63
C GLU A 156 -11.02 -30.86 28.61
N THR A 157 -10.39 -31.21 29.73
CA THR A 157 -9.96 -30.25 30.75
C THR A 157 -8.57 -29.73 30.42
N ASP A 158 -8.48 -28.67 29.62
CA ASP A 158 -7.24 -27.91 29.43
C ASP A 158 -7.07 -26.80 30.50
N PRO A 159 -5.83 -26.48 30.90
CA PRO A 159 -5.55 -25.43 31.88
C PRO A 159 -5.96 -24.05 31.33
N PRO A 160 -6.16 -23.02 32.18
CA PRO A 160 -6.67 -21.73 31.72
C PRO A 160 -5.63 -21.07 30.81
N GLN A 161 -5.81 -21.21 29.51
CA GLN A 161 -5.23 -20.32 28.52
C GLN A 161 -5.85 -18.94 28.77
N ALA A 162 -5.02 -17.91 28.78
CA ALA A 162 -5.47 -16.55 28.98
C ALA A 162 -6.56 -16.28 27.93
N ALA A 163 -7.77 -15.97 28.41
CA ALA A 163 -8.97 -15.68 27.64
C ALA A 163 -8.72 -15.36 26.15
N GLU A 164 -8.64 -16.40 25.34
CA GLU A 164 -8.98 -16.32 23.93
C GLU A 164 -10.46 -15.94 23.95
N ALA A 165 -10.81 -14.77 23.44
CA ALA A 165 -12.19 -14.44 23.19
C ALA A 165 -12.68 -15.50 22.18
N GLU A 166 -13.50 -16.44 22.64
CA GLU A 166 -14.02 -17.50 21.78
C GLU A 166 -14.82 -16.85 20.63
N GLY A 167 -14.24 -16.82 19.43
CA GLY A 167 -14.90 -16.31 18.22
C GLY A 167 -14.00 -15.57 17.23
N ASP A 168 -12.92 -14.91 17.65
CA ASP A 168 -12.19 -13.98 16.78
C ASP A 168 -10.97 -14.62 16.11
N VAL A 169 -10.82 -14.43 14.79
CA VAL A 169 -9.61 -14.83 14.05
C VAL A 169 -8.48 -13.84 14.37
N ALA A 170 -7.33 -14.33 14.82
CA ALA A 170 -6.20 -13.47 15.17
C ALA A 170 -5.53 -12.83 13.92
N HIS A 171 -4.98 -11.62 14.03
CA HIS A 171 -3.95 -11.13 13.09
C HIS A 171 -2.70 -11.99 13.31
N PRO A 172 -2.40 -12.99 12.45
CA PRO A 172 -2.21 -12.78 11.02
C PRO A 172 -3.17 -13.54 10.10
N ASP A 173 -4.06 -14.34 10.66
CA ASP A 173 -4.82 -15.36 9.91
C ASP A 173 -6.13 -14.81 9.32
N ARG A 174 -6.51 -13.58 9.68
CA ARG A 174 -7.66 -12.88 9.09
C ARG A 174 -7.51 -12.77 7.58
N ALA A 175 -8.59 -13.03 6.84
CA ALA A 175 -8.62 -12.94 5.39
C ALA A 175 -8.15 -11.59 4.84
N GLY A 176 -8.46 -10.50 5.54
CA GLY A 176 -8.05 -9.15 5.18
C GLY A 176 -6.61 -8.78 5.55
N SER A 177 -5.85 -9.62 6.25
CA SER A 177 -4.45 -9.32 6.60
C SER A 177 -3.54 -9.55 5.39
N LEU A 178 -2.91 -8.49 4.87
CA LEU A 178 -1.96 -8.57 3.75
C LEU A 178 -0.51 -8.31 4.22
N PRO A 179 0.49 -8.71 3.43
CA PRO A 179 1.88 -8.34 3.72
C PRO A 179 2.08 -6.82 3.77
N ASN A 180 3.11 -6.39 4.51
CA ASN A 180 3.50 -4.98 4.52
C ASN A 180 3.91 -4.48 3.13
N LEU A 181 3.36 -3.34 2.72
CA LEU A 181 3.77 -2.59 1.54
C LEU A 181 5.02 -1.75 1.86
N LEU A 182 6.04 -1.82 1.01
CA LEU A 182 7.20 -0.93 1.09
C LEU A 182 7.02 0.27 0.16
N ILE A 183 7.03 1.48 0.72
CA ILE A 183 7.14 2.72 -0.05
C ILE A 183 8.62 3.12 -0.17
N ASN A 184 9.08 3.30 -1.40
CA ASN A 184 10.44 3.66 -1.77
C ASN A 184 10.74 5.15 -1.51
N GLU A 185 12.00 5.54 -1.66
CA GLU A 185 12.45 6.94 -1.50
C GLU A 185 11.84 7.91 -2.53
N ASP A 186 11.39 7.40 -3.68
CA ASP A 186 10.68 8.17 -4.71
C ASP A 186 9.16 8.21 -4.49
N GLU A 187 8.70 7.81 -3.29
CA GLU A 187 7.31 7.82 -2.85
C GLU A 187 6.41 6.80 -3.57
N SER A 188 6.99 5.89 -4.37
CA SER A 188 6.29 4.78 -5.03
C SER A 188 6.30 3.50 -4.19
N GLY A 189 5.24 2.69 -4.28
CA GLY A 189 5.15 1.37 -3.66
C GLY A 189 4.45 0.36 -4.56
N TYR A 190 4.89 -0.89 -4.49
CA TYR A 190 4.24 -2.03 -5.17
C TYR A 190 4.19 -3.23 -4.23
N LEU A 191 3.04 -3.89 -4.17
CA LEU A 191 2.84 -5.18 -3.52
C LEU A 191 2.01 -6.06 -4.43
N GLU A 192 2.42 -7.31 -4.57
CA GLU A 192 1.62 -8.37 -5.18
C GLU A 192 1.62 -9.56 -4.25
N VAL A 193 0.43 -10.12 -4.00
CA VAL A 193 0.23 -11.30 -3.17
C VAL A 193 -0.88 -12.15 -3.77
N VAL A 194 -0.75 -13.47 -3.64
CA VAL A 194 -1.83 -14.42 -3.91
C VAL A 194 -2.25 -15.02 -2.57
N THR A 195 -3.54 -15.05 -2.30
CA THR A 195 -4.10 -15.62 -1.06
C THR A 195 -5.37 -16.42 -1.36
N ASP A 196 -5.48 -17.58 -0.73
CA ASP A 196 -6.65 -18.46 -0.76
C ASP A 196 -7.70 -18.07 0.31
N ARG A 197 -7.39 -17.06 1.14
CA ARG A 197 -8.31 -16.54 2.16
C ARG A 197 -9.35 -15.55 1.63
N LEU A 198 -9.25 -15.15 0.37
CA LEU A 198 -10.15 -14.21 -0.28
C LEU A 198 -10.86 -14.89 -1.45
N SER A 199 -12.10 -14.46 -1.73
CA SER A 199 -12.89 -14.85 -2.89
C SER A 199 -13.60 -13.62 -3.45
N GLN A 200 -14.05 -13.70 -4.71
CA GLN A 200 -14.86 -12.64 -5.30
C GLN A 200 -16.14 -12.43 -4.49
N GLU A 201 -16.80 -13.51 -4.08
CA GLU A 201 -18.03 -13.46 -3.28
C GLU A 201 -17.80 -12.73 -1.96
N LEU A 202 -16.72 -13.05 -1.25
CA LEU A 202 -16.40 -12.43 0.02
C LEU A 202 -16.09 -10.93 -0.10
N LEU A 203 -15.46 -10.52 -1.21
CA LEU A 203 -15.06 -9.13 -1.46
C LEU A 203 -16.23 -8.26 -1.94
N LEU A 204 -17.18 -8.82 -2.69
CA LEU A 204 -18.29 -8.08 -3.30
C LEU A 204 -19.61 -8.25 -2.52
N GLU A 205 -19.59 -8.93 -1.37
CA GLU A 205 -20.78 -9.13 -0.57
C GLU A 205 -21.28 -7.82 0.08
N GLY A 206 -22.58 -7.58 -0.03
CA GLY A 206 -23.25 -6.49 0.68
C GLY A 206 -22.91 -5.12 0.11
N GLU A 207 -22.31 -4.27 0.92
CA GLU A 207 -21.80 -2.95 0.51
C GLU A 207 -20.32 -3.02 0.08
N GLY A 208 -19.81 -4.22 -0.21
CA GLY A 208 -18.42 -4.44 -0.57
C GLY A 208 -17.47 -4.43 0.62
N ARG A 209 -16.18 -4.29 0.35
CA ARG A 209 -15.09 -4.20 1.34
C ARG A 209 -14.25 -2.95 1.12
N ALA A 210 -13.41 -2.59 2.09
CA ALA A 210 -12.52 -1.44 1.94
C ALA A 210 -11.05 -1.85 2.11
N VAL A 211 -10.20 -1.48 1.16
CA VAL A 211 -8.74 -1.64 1.31
C VAL A 211 -8.20 -0.42 2.02
N ILE A 212 -7.36 -0.64 3.03
CA ILE A 212 -6.75 0.41 3.84
C ILE A 212 -5.23 0.27 3.83
N ILE A 213 -4.55 1.38 3.56
CA ILE A 213 -3.13 1.55 3.86
C ILE A 213 -3.01 2.28 5.19
N HIS A 214 -2.20 1.74 6.09
CA HIS A 214 -1.97 2.30 7.42
C HIS A 214 -0.69 3.16 7.50
N SER A 215 -0.57 3.90 8.60
CA SER A 215 0.55 4.81 8.86
C SER A 215 1.84 4.10 9.26
N ALA A 216 1.74 2.93 9.90
CA ALA A 216 2.85 2.14 10.42
C ALA A 216 2.86 0.72 9.83
N PRO A 217 3.99 0.00 9.88
CA PRO A 217 4.04 -1.41 9.49
C PRO A 217 3.20 -2.28 10.42
N ASP A 218 2.56 -3.29 9.86
CA ASP A 218 1.88 -4.36 10.58
C ASP A 218 2.92 -5.28 11.26
N ASN A 219 2.78 -5.47 12.57
CA ASN A 219 3.60 -6.42 13.32
C ASN A 219 3.02 -7.85 13.34
N HIS A 220 1.85 -8.05 12.75
CA HIS A 220 1.14 -9.32 12.58
C HIS A 220 0.84 -10.04 13.91
N GLY A 221 0.58 -9.28 14.97
CA GLY A 221 0.46 -9.81 16.33
C GLY A 221 1.74 -10.45 16.86
N ASN A 222 2.89 -10.28 16.18
CA ASN A 222 4.12 -10.99 16.51
C ASN A 222 4.94 -10.24 17.56
N VAL A 223 4.57 -10.43 18.83
CA VAL A 223 5.32 -9.91 19.98
C VAL A 223 6.02 -11.05 20.71
N PRO A 224 7.36 -11.18 20.59
CA PRO A 224 8.10 -12.24 21.26
C PRO A 224 7.90 -12.23 22.80
N PRO A 225 7.80 -13.40 23.46
CA PRO A 225 7.57 -13.48 24.92
C PRO A 225 8.62 -12.78 25.78
N ARG A 226 9.82 -12.52 25.24
CA ARG A 226 10.86 -11.74 25.93
C ARG A 226 10.49 -10.27 26.16
N TYR A 227 9.58 -9.72 25.35
CA TYR A 227 9.07 -8.36 25.48
C TYR A 227 7.69 -8.32 26.13
N ALA A 228 6.87 -9.34 25.87
CA ALA A 228 5.55 -9.50 26.47
C ALA A 228 5.38 -10.94 27.02
N PRO A 229 5.76 -11.19 28.29
CA PRO A 229 5.73 -12.55 28.87
C PRO A 229 4.35 -13.22 28.91
N TYR A 230 3.28 -12.45 28.70
CA TYR A 230 1.90 -12.91 28.70
C TYR A 230 1.27 -12.93 27.30
N GLY A 231 2.09 -12.78 26.25
CA GLY A 231 1.61 -12.65 24.87
C GLY A 231 1.39 -11.18 24.45
N PRO A 232 1.14 -10.94 23.16
CA PRO A 232 0.70 -9.64 22.66
C PRO A 232 -0.59 -9.20 23.34
N ASP A 233 -0.82 -7.90 23.42
CA ASP A 233 -2.08 -7.39 23.93
C ASP A 233 -3.20 -7.46 22.86
N PRO A 234 -4.47 -7.24 23.23
CA PRO A 234 -5.58 -7.33 22.29
C PRO A 234 -5.46 -6.39 21.08
N GLU A 235 -4.81 -5.23 21.21
CA GLU A 235 -4.63 -4.29 20.10
C GLU A 235 -3.67 -4.88 19.07
N SER A 236 -2.53 -5.43 19.51
CA SER A 236 -1.61 -6.15 18.62
C SER A 236 -2.30 -7.34 17.91
N LEU A 237 -3.13 -8.11 18.62
CA LEU A 237 -3.82 -9.28 18.06
C LEU A 237 -4.95 -8.92 17.08
N THR A 238 -5.52 -7.71 17.19
CA THR A 238 -6.69 -7.29 16.40
C THR A 238 -6.37 -6.22 15.35
N THR A 239 -5.18 -5.62 15.38
CA THR A 239 -4.82 -4.55 14.44
C THR A 239 -3.39 -4.67 13.92
N GLY A 240 -2.53 -5.44 14.57
CA GLY A 240 -1.11 -5.46 14.23
C GLY A 240 -0.36 -4.17 14.56
N ASP A 241 -0.94 -3.29 15.39
CA ASP A 241 -0.39 -1.99 15.80
C ASP A 241 -0.01 -1.07 14.61
N THR A 242 -0.83 -1.09 13.55
CA THR A 242 -0.58 -0.35 12.30
C THR A 242 -0.84 1.16 12.37
N GLY A 243 -1.39 1.66 13.48
CA GLY A 243 -1.63 3.08 13.71
C GLY A 243 -2.81 3.64 12.89
N ASP A 244 -2.69 4.90 12.47
CA ASP A 244 -3.75 5.60 11.72
C ASP A 244 -3.98 5.01 10.32
N ARG A 245 -5.20 5.13 9.81
CA ARG A 245 -5.60 4.75 8.43
C ARG A 245 -5.33 5.93 7.50
N VAL A 246 -4.38 5.80 6.58
CA VAL A 246 -3.90 6.95 5.77
C VAL A 246 -4.48 7.02 4.38
N ALA A 247 -4.93 5.88 3.83
CA ALA A 247 -5.64 5.81 2.56
C ALA A 247 -6.70 4.71 2.60
N CYS A 248 -7.78 4.90 1.85
CA CYS A 248 -8.89 3.95 1.78
C CYS A 248 -9.47 3.88 0.36
N GLY A 249 -9.86 2.69 -0.09
CA GLY A 249 -10.56 2.47 -1.36
C GLY A 249 -11.64 1.41 -1.20
N VAL A 250 -12.83 1.65 -1.75
CA VAL A 250 -13.98 0.73 -1.69
C VAL A 250 -13.94 -0.25 -2.86
N VAL A 251 -14.11 -1.52 -2.56
CA VAL A 251 -14.21 -2.62 -3.53
C VAL A 251 -15.67 -3.05 -3.60
N ASP A 252 -16.36 -2.76 -4.72
CA ASP A 252 -17.79 -3.01 -4.95
C ASP A 252 -18.14 -3.48 -6.37
#